data_AF-N9PND9-F1
#
_entry.id   AF-N9PND9-F1
#
_cell.length_a   1.000
_cell.length_b   1.000
_cell.length_c   1.000
_cell.angle_alpha   90.00
_cell.angle_beta   90.00
_cell.angle_gamma   90.00
#
_symmetry.space_group_name_H-M   'P 1'
#
loop_
_entity.id
_entity.type
_entity.pdbx_description
1 polymer ?
#
loop_
_entity_poly.entity_id
_entity_poly.type
_entity_poly.pdbx_seq_one_letter_code
_entity_poly.pdbx_strand_id
1 'polypeptide(L)'
;SAETLNMSVPSFVKKKAQGSRLVAPKLDKTTRQSIAKDLSRLGANANQIAKYCNQHQHEAPNYKALERNISELRERLDEVWNKLN
;
A
#
# COMPACT_ATOMS: atom_id res chain seq x y z
N SER A 1 22.69 9.89 -9.06
CA SER A 1 22.17 11.00 -9.88
C SER A 1 20.80 11.43 -9.35
N ALA A 2 20.15 12.46 -9.93
CA ALA A 2 18.77 12.81 -9.58
C ALA A 2 17.80 11.63 -9.76
N GLU A 3 18.04 10.82 -10.80
CA GLU A 3 17.33 9.59 -11.10
C GLU A 3 17.50 8.51 -10.01
N THR A 4 18.73 8.26 -9.54
CA THR A 4 18.99 7.33 -8.42
C THR A 4 18.25 7.72 -7.13
N LEU A 5 17.95 9.01 -6.96
CA LEU A 5 17.26 9.53 -5.78
C LEU A 5 15.76 9.73 -6.00
N ASN A 6 15.23 9.26 -7.15
CA ASN A 6 13.82 9.41 -7.53
C ASN A 6 13.30 10.85 -7.42
N MET A 7 14.11 11.84 -7.80
CA MET A 7 13.73 13.27 -7.78
C MET A 7 14.13 13.97 -9.08
N SER A 8 13.53 15.14 -9.33
CA SER A 8 13.89 15.95 -10.50
C SER A 8 15.30 16.53 -10.36
N VAL A 9 15.98 16.79 -11.49
CA VAL A 9 17.30 17.44 -11.51
C VAL A 9 17.31 18.77 -10.75
N PRO A 10 16.31 19.67 -10.90
CA PRO A 10 16.25 20.90 -10.11
C PRO A 10 16.16 20.65 -8.59
N SER A 11 15.37 19.66 -8.17
CA SER A 11 15.24 19.30 -6.74
C SER A 11 16.54 18.75 -6.18
N PHE A 12 17.26 17.94 -6.98
CA PHE A 12 18.55 17.39 -6.63
C PHE A 12 19.60 18.50 -6.45
N VAL A 13 19.71 19.41 -7.41
CA VAL A 13 20.65 20.55 -7.35
C VAL A 13 20.33 21.43 -6.14
N LYS A 14 19.05 21.74 -5.90
CA LYS A 14 18.61 22.53 -4.74
C LYS A 14 19.00 21.87 -3.42
N LYS A 15 18.69 20.58 -3.24
CA LYS A 15 19.04 19.86 -1.99
C LYS A 15 20.53 19.73 -1.79
N LYS A 16 21.30 19.52 -2.87
CA LYS A 16 22.77 19.49 -2.82
C LYS A 16 23.34 20.85 -2.39
N ALA A 17 22.83 21.95 -2.96
CA ALA A 17 23.22 23.31 -2.60
C ALA A 17 22.86 23.67 -1.14
N GLN A 18 21.74 23.15 -0.64
CA GLN A 18 21.31 23.32 0.75
C GLN A 18 22.06 22.42 1.76
N GLY A 19 23.06 21.65 1.32
CA GLY A 19 23.78 20.70 2.18
C GLY A 19 22.89 19.59 2.76
N SER A 20 21.70 19.37 2.20
CA SER A 20 20.75 18.38 2.71
C SER A 20 21.27 16.97 2.46
N ARG A 21 21.11 16.08 3.44
CA ARG A 21 21.47 14.67 3.28
C ARG A 21 20.64 14.03 2.15
N LEU A 22 21.33 13.58 1.10
CA LEU A 22 20.73 12.90 -0.04
C LEU A 22 20.78 11.39 0.20
N VAL A 23 19.64 10.81 0.58
CA VAL A 23 19.51 9.36 0.81
C VAL A 23 18.66 8.76 -0.30
N ALA A 24 19.17 7.69 -0.91
CA ALA A 24 18.41 6.94 -1.88
C ALA A 24 17.20 6.27 -1.20
N PRO A 25 16.01 6.30 -1.82
CA PRO A 25 14.87 5.55 -1.31
C PRO A 25 15.19 4.05 -1.21
N LYS A 26 14.73 3.40 -0.13
CA LYS A 26 14.95 1.95 0.07
C LYS A 26 14.30 1.09 -1.02
N LEU A 27 13.21 1.58 -1.62
CA LEU A 27 12.46 0.92 -2.66
C LEU A 27 12.49 1.77 -3.93
N ASP A 28 12.66 1.12 -5.08
CA ASP A 28 12.58 1.80 -6.36
C ASP A 28 11.17 2.32 -6.65
N LYS A 29 11.05 3.15 -7.68
CA LYS A 29 9.79 3.80 -8.03
C LYS A 29 8.70 2.80 -8.42
N THR A 30 9.04 1.78 -9.19
CA THR A 30 8.11 0.77 -9.70
C THR A 30 7.57 -0.08 -8.56
N THR A 31 8.45 -0.55 -7.69
CA THR A 31 8.06 -1.34 -6.50
C THR A 31 7.14 -0.53 -5.57
N ARG A 32 7.46 0.73 -5.29
CA ARG A 32 6.57 1.61 -4.50
C ARG A 32 5.20 1.81 -5.13
N GLN A 33 5.15 2.02 -6.44
CA GLN A 33 3.88 2.19 -7.15
C GLN A 33 3.03 0.92 -7.14
N SER A 34 3.67 -0.25 -7.30
CA SER A 34 2.98 -1.54 -7.20
C SER A 34 2.40 -1.75 -5.80
N ILE A 35 3.21 -1.52 -4.76
CA ILE A 35 2.76 -1.67 -3.36
C ILE A 35 1.62 -0.70 -3.05
N ALA A 36 1.71 0.57 -3.46
CA ALA A 36 0.64 1.54 -3.24
C ALA A 36 -0.68 1.12 -3.92
N LYS A 37 -0.61 0.54 -5.12
CA LYS A 37 -1.77 0.00 -5.84
C LYS A 37 -2.37 -1.21 -5.13
N ASP A 38 -1.53 -2.13 -4.66
CA ASP A 38 -1.98 -3.33 -3.94
C ASP A 38 -2.63 -2.94 -2.60
N LEU A 39 -2.02 -2.03 -1.83
CA LEU A 39 -2.60 -1.49 -0.59
C LEU A 39 -3.93 -0.77 -0.83
N SER A 40 -4.05 0.00 -1.91
CA SER A 40 -5.31 0.68 -2.28
C SER A 40 -6.44 -0.33 -2.51
N ARG A 41 -6.13 -1.47 -3.17
CA ARG A 41 -7.10 -2.55 -3.41
C ARG A 41 -7.50 -3.25 -2.11
N LEU A 42 -6.54 -3.50 -1.21
CA LEU A 42 -6.82 -4.07 0.12
C LEU A 42 -7.73 -3.15 0.93
N GLY A 43 -7.45 -1.85 0.96
CA GLY A 43 -8.29 -0.87 1.65
C GLY A 43 -9.72 -0.84 1.10
N ALA A 44 -9.89 -0.94 -0.22
CA ALA A 44 -11.22 -1.01 -0.84
C ALA A 44 -11.98 -2.28 -0.43
N ASN A 45 -11.32 -3.45 -0.40
CA ASN A 45 -11.94 -4.71 0.04
C ASN A 45 -12.31 -4.66 1.54
N ALA A 46 -11.41 -4.19 2.40
CA ALA A 46 -11.68 -4.00 3.82
C ALA A 46 -12.89 -3.06 4.06
N ASN A 47 -13.00 -2.00 3.27
CA ASN A 47 -14.15 -1.08 3.33
C ASN A 47 -15.46 -1.74 2.88
N GLN A 48 -15.42 -2.64 1.89
CA GLN A 48 -16.61 -3.42 1.49
C GLN A 48 -17.05 -4.37 2.60
N ILE A 49 -16.11 -5.04 3.26
CA ILE A 49 -16.38 -5.88 4.43
C ILE A 49 -17.04 -5.05 5.55
N ALA A 50 -16.47 -3.89 5.89
CA ALA A 50 -17.03 -3.01 6.90
C ALA A 50 -18.47 -2.55 6.56
N LYS A 51 -18.72 -2.15 5.29
CA LYS A 51 -20.05 -1.80 4.82
C LYS A 51 -21.03 -2.96 4.93
N TYR A 52 -20.62 -4.16 4.55
CA TYR A 52 -21.45 -5.37 4.64
C TYR A 52 -21.84 -5.65 6.10
N CYS A 53 -20.87 -5.64 7.02
CA CYS A 53 -21.12 -5.83 8.45
C CYS A 53 -22.08 -4.78 9.01
N ASN A 54 -21.90 -3.51 8.65
CA ASN A 54 -22.79 -2.43 9.09
C ASN A 54 -24.22 -2.57 8.55
N GLN A 55 -24.37 -3.03 7.31
CA GLN A 55 -25.69 -3.23 6.68
C GLN A 55 -26.45 -4.40 7.30
N HIS A 56 -25.75 -5.46 7.72
CA HIS A 56 -26.36 -6.69 8.24
C HIS A 56 -26.17 -6.82 9.76
N GLN A 57 -25.95 -5.72 10.47
CA GLN A 57 -25.63 -5.71 11.91
C GLN A 57 -26.76 -6.27 12.80
N HIS A 58 -27.99 -6.29 12.29
CA HIS A 58 -29.18 -6.80 12.98
C HIS A 58 -29.72 -8.09 12.35
N GLU A 59 -29.01 -8.64 11.37
CA GLU A 59 -29.35 -9.87 10.66
C GLU A 59 -28.29 -10.93 10.97
N ALA A 60 -28.57 -12.20 10.68
CA ALA A 60 -27.53 -13.23 10.67
C ALA A 60 -26.71 -13.08 9.37
N PRO A 61 -25.48 -12.53 9.41
CA PRO A 61 -24.68 -12.34 8.22
C PRO A 61 -24.25 -13.69 7.64
N ASN A 62 -23.87 -13.72 6.36
CA ASN A 62 -23.26 -14.90 5.77
C ASN A 62 -21.81 -15.05 6.28
N TYR A 63 -21.66 -15.68 7.44
CA TYR A 63 -20.37 -15.86 8.12
C TYR A 63 -19.33 -16.59 7.26
N LYS A 64 -19.75 -17.57 6.46
CA LYS A 64 -18.84 -18.33 5.58
C LYS A 64 -18.28 -17.44 4.47
N ALA A 65 -19.11 -16.59 3.88
CA ALA A 65 -18.64 -15.62 2.89
C ALA A 65 -17.74 -14.56 3.53
N LEU A 66 -18.07 -14.09 4.73
CA LEU A 66 -17.27 -13.11 5.46
C LEU A 66 -15.88 -13.65 5.82
N GLU A 67 -15.82 -14.88 6.35
CA GLU A 67 -14.58 -15.57 6.68
C GLU A 67 -13.68 -15.74 5.46
N ARG A 68 -14.24 -16.13 4.31
CA ARG A 68 -13.49 -16.23 3.05
C ARG A 68 -12.90 -14.89 2.63
N ASN A 69 -13.68 -13.81 2.67
CA ASN A 69 -13.21 -12.47 2.30
C ASN A 69 -12.11 -11.96 3.23
N ILE A 70 -12.25 -12.18 4.53
CA ILE A 70 -11.23 -11.81 5.52
C ILE A 70 -9.94 -12.62 5.30
N SER A 71 -10.06 -13.91 4.98
CA SER A 71 -8.91 -14.78 4.70
C SER A 71 -8.15 -14.33 3.46
N GLU A 72 -8.85 -14.04 2.36
CA GLU A 72 -8.25 -13.53 1.12
C GLU A 72 -7.58 -12.15 1.34
N LEU A 73 -8.21 -11.28 2.13
CA LEU A 73 -7.63 -9.99 2.50
C LEU A 73 -6.29 -10.18 3.25
N ARG A 74 -6.24 -11.14 4.18
CA ARG A 74 -5.03 -11.47 4.95
C ARG A 74 -3.93 -12.01 4.05
N GLU A 75 -4.22 -13.00 3.21
CA GLU A 75 -3.24 -13.60 2.29
C GLU A 75 -2.61 -12.55 1.37
N ARG A 76 -3.42 -11.66 0.80
CA ARG A 76 -2.93 -10.58 -0.06
C ARG A 76 -2.15 -9.51 0.69
N LEU A 77 -2.46 -9.27 1.96
CA LEU A 77 -1.66 -8.40 2.81
C LEU A 77 -0.28 -9.03 3.09
N ASP A 78 -0.22 -10.33 3.36
CA ASP A 78 1.03 -11.07 3.56
C ASP A 78 1.90 -11.04 2.30
N GLU A 79 1.31 -11.16 1.09
CA GLU A 79 2.03 -10.97 -0.17
C GLU A 79 2.66 -9.58 -0.30
N VAL A 80 1.94 -8.53 0.08
CA VAL A 80 2.47 -7.15 0.08
C VAL A 80 3.58 -7.01 1.11
N TRP A 81 3.42 -7.62 2.28
CA TRP A 81 4.43 -7.63 3.33
C TRP A 81 5.73 -8.32 2.88
N ASN A 82 5.62 -9.44 2.17
CA ASN A 82 6.77 -10.16 1.62
C ASN A 82 7.51 -9.35 0.53
N LYS A 83 6.83 -8.44 -0.19
CA LYS A 83 7.50 -7.51 -1.12
C LYS A 83 8.25 -6.37 -0.43
N LEU A 84 8.00 -6.16 0.87
CA LEU A 84 8.64 -5.11 1.68
C LEU A 84 9.86 -5.61 2.46
N ASN A 85 9.97 -6.93 2.66
CA ASN A 85 11.12 -7.59 3.31
C ASN A 85 12.20 -7.96 2.28
#